data_AF-A0A3C1NYQ2-F1
#
_entry.id   AF-A0A3C1NYQ2-F1
#
_cell.length_a   1.000
_cell.length_b   1.000
_cell.length_c   1.000
_cell.angle_alpha   90.00
_cell.angle_beta   90.00
_cell.angle_gamma   90.00
#
_symmetry.space_group_name_H-M   'P 1'
#
loop_
_entity.id
_entity.type
_entity.pdbx_description
1 polymer ?
#
loop_
_entity_poly.entity_id
_entity_poly.type
_entity_poly.pdbx_seq_one_letter_code
_entity_poly.pdbx_strand_id
1 'polypeptide(L)'
;LLTSLYDRQVGMYSGILEVGAATEVFTLRQPAQTIARNLVALEDAYGYRMMAKHPTIDYAAAVELILDYARMATGHPLMAEVPSTLTSSMNLDLEGHTP
;
A
#
# COMPACT_ATOMS: atom_id res chain seq x y z
N LEU A 1 22.73 -7.69 6.30
CA LEU A 1 21.39 -8.31 6.46
C LEU A 1 20.27 -7.28 6.34
N LEU A 2 20.24 -6.21 7.15
CA LEU A 2 19.23 -5.15 7.01
C LEU A 2 19.33 -4.41 5.66
N THR A 3 20.54 -4.01 5.25
CA THR A 3 20.78 -3.36 3.95
C THR A 3 20.34 -4.24 2.77
N SER A 4 20.64 -5.54 2.81
CA SER A 4 20.25 -6.48 1.74
C SER A 4 18.74 -6.71 1.64
N LEU A 5 18.01 -6.57 2.75
CA LEU A 5 16.53 -6.63 2.74
C LEU A 5 15.94 -5.35 2.18
N TYR A 6 16.48 -4.20 2.59
CA TYR A 6 16.11 -2.90 2.03
C TYR A 6 16.31 -2.86 0.51
N ASP A 7 17.50 -3.25 0.03
CA ASP A 7 17.81 -3.27 -1.41
C ASP A 7 16.86 -4.20 -2.19
N ARG A 8 16.49 -5.33 -1.58
CA ARG A 8 15.52 -6.27 -2.18
C ARG A 8 14.12 -5.65 -2.29
N GLN A 9 13.62 -5.00 -1.24
CA GLN A 9 12.31 -4.36 -1.28
C GLN A 9 12.29 -3.18 -2.27
N VAL A 10 13.34 -2.36 -2.27
CA VAL A 10 13.49 -1.27 -3.24
C VAL A 10 13.51 -1.81 -4.66
N GLY A 11 14.24 -2.90 -4.91
CA GLY A 11 14.26 -3.57 -6.21
C GLY A 11 12.87 -4.06 -6.64
N MET A 12 12.12 -4.69 -5.73
CA MET A 12 10.77 -5.16 -6.00
C MET A 12 9.81 -4.02 -6.38
N TYR A 13 9.75 -2.96 -5.55
CA TYR A 13 8.92 -1.79 -5.85
C TYR A 13 9.35 -1.11 -7.16
N SER A 14 10.65 -0.97 -7.39
CA SER A 14 11.17 -0.35 -8.63
C SER A 14 10.69 -1.13 -9.86
N GLY A 15 10.80 -2.46 -9.85
CA GLY A 15 10.34 -3.30 -10.96
C GLY A 15 8.83 -3.19 -11.22
N ILE A 16 8.00 -3.15 -10.17
CA ILE A 16 6.54 -2.96 -10.30
C ILE A 16 6.23 -1.60 -10.93
N LEU A 17 6.89 -0.54 -10.46
CA LEU A 17 6.69 0.82 -10.95
C LEU A 17 7.13 0.98 -12.41
N GLU A 18 8.26 0.38 -12.78
CA GLU A 18 8.77 0.38 -14.15
C GLU A 18 7.84 -0.36 -15.10
N VAL A 19 7.36 -1.55 -14.71
CA VAL A 19 6.37 -2.31 -15.50
C VAL A 19 5.08 -1.50 -15.65
N GLY A 20 4.55 -0.93 -14.57
CA GLY A 20 3.32 -0.12 -14.61
C GLY A 20 3.46 1.15 -15.47
N ALA A 21 4.65 1.77 -15.50
CA ALA A 21 4.92 2.89 -16.39
C ALA A 21 5.04 2.44 -17.86
N ALA A 22 5.72 1.31 -18.11
CA ALA A 22 5.86 0.76 -19.46
C ALA A 22 4.53 0.27 -20.06
N THR A 23 3.56 -0.12 -19.22
CA THR A 23 2.21 -0.49 -19.62
C THR A 23 1.20 0.65 -19.54
N GLU A 24 1.66 1.89 -19.30
CA GLU A 24 0.84 3.11 -19.21
C GLU A 24 -0.22 3.09 -18.09
N VAL A 25 -0.16 2.12 -17.16
CA VAL A 25 -1.00 2.08 -15.97
C VAL A 25 -0.60 3.19 -14.98
N PHE A 26 0.69 3.50 -14.90
CA PHE A 26 1.23 4.54 -14.03
C PHE A 26 1.84 5.70 -14.82
N THR A 27 1.61 6.91 -14.34
CA THR A 27 2.32 8.14 -14.77
C THR A 27 3.22 8.60 -13.63
N LEU A 28 4.45 8.06 -13.59
CA LEU A 28 5.39 8.32 -12.49
C LEU A 28 5.81 9.79 -12.46
N ARG A 29 5.71 10.42 -11.27
CA ARG A 29 6.13 11.82 -11.05
C ARG A 29 7.63 11.97 -10.79
N GLN A 30 8.31 10.86 -10.52
CA GLN A 30 9.74 10.77 -10.18
C GLN A 30 10.29 9.44 -10.71
N PRO A 31 11.63 9.25 -10.77
CA PRO A 31 12.21 7.96 -11.12
C PRO A 31 11.68 6.83 -10.23
N ALA A 32 11.43 5.65 -10.82
CA ALA A 32 10.89 4.49 -10.11
C ALA A 32 11.69 4.14 -8.84
N GLN A 33 13.03 4.18 -8.94
CA GLN A 33 13.92 3.93 -7.81
C GLN A 33 13.73 4.93 -6.66
N THR A 34 13.47 6.21 -6.97
CA THR A 34 13.21 7.24 -5.95
C THR A 34 11.90 6.97 -5.25
N ILE A 35 10.83 6.65 -5.99
CA ILE A 35 9.52 6.32 -5.42
C ILE A 35 9.63 5.07 -4.55
N ALA A 36 10.28 4.02 -5.03
CA ALA A 36 10.49 2.77 -4.31
C ALA A 36 11.20 2.97 -2.96
N ARG A 37 12.26 3.79 -2.92
CA ARG A 37 12.96 4.12 -1.67
C ARG A 37 12.07 4.84 -0.65
N ASN A 38 11.21 5.74 -1.12
CA ASN A 38 10.27 6.44 -0.26
C ASN A 38 9.17 5.51 0.26
N LEU A 39 8.65 4.60 -0.57
CA LEU A 39 7.66 3.60 -0.13
C LEU A 39 8.22 2.72 0.99
N VAL A 40 9.43 2.18 0.81
CA VAL A 40 10.08 1.35 1.83
C VAL A 40 10.34 2.15 3.11
N ALA A 41 10.80 3.41 2.99
CA ALA A 41 11.02 4.27 4.16
C ALA A 41 9.72 4.56 4.93
N LEU A 42 8.60 4.79 4.23
CA LEU A 42 7.29 4.96 4.87
C LEU A 42 6.83 3.67 5.56
N GLU A 43 6.99 2.52 4.91
CA GLU A 43 6.66 1.21 5.48
C GLU A 43 7.41 0.96 6.79
N ASP A 44 8.73 1.18 6.80
CA ASP A 44 9.56 1.03 8.00
C ASP A 44 9.14 2.02 9.11
N ALA A 45 8.89 3.28 8.74
CA ALA A 45 8.52 4.35 9.67
C ALA A 45 7.16 4.12 10.34
N TYR A 46 6.18 3.60 9.59
CA TYR A 46 4.86 3.29 10.13
C TYR A 46 4.84 1.93 10.85
N GLY A 47 5.62 0.95 10.38
CA GLY A 47 5.84 -0.32 11.07
C GLY A 47 6.36 -0.13 12.49
N TYR A 48 7.36 0.75 12.66
CA TYR A 48 7.87 1.13 13.97
C TYR A 48 6.78 1.77 14.86
N ARG A 49 5.98 2.70 14.32
CA ARG A 49 4.92 3.40 15.08
C ARG A 49 3.82 2.44 15.55
N MET A 50 3.44 1.47 14.73
CA MET A 50 2.50 0.43 15.12
C MET A 50 3.07 -0.42 16.26
N MET A 51 4.34 -0.83 16.14
CA MET A 51 5.02 -1.62 17.19
C MET A 51 5.12 -0.83 18.52
N ALA A 52 5.31 0.49 18.42
CA ALA A 52 5.33 1.41 19.55
C ALA A 52 3.94 1.78 20.09
N LYS A 53 2.84 1.22 19.54
CA LYS A 53 1.45 1.52 19.90
C LYS A 53 1.13 3.01 19.85
N HIS A 54 1.56 3.69 18.77
CA HIS A 54 1.26 5.09 18.57
C HIS A 54 -0.27 5.35 18.67
N PRO A 55 -0.71 6.35 19.44
CA PRO A 55 -2.13 6.49 19.82
C PRO A 55 -3.06 6.83 18.65
N THR A 56 -2.53 7.34 17.54
CA THR A 56 -3.32 7.83 16.40
C THR A 56 -2.93 7.22 15.05
N ILE A 57 -1.88 6.40 15.00
CA ILE A 57 -1.42 5.77 13.76
C ILE A 57 -1.55 4.26 13.99
N ASP A 58 -2.75 3.77 13.70
CA ASP A 58 -3.05 2.36 13.63
C ASP A 58 -2.72 1.79 12.24
N TYR A 59 -3.04 0.52 12.03
CA TYR A 59 -2.79 -0.17 10.76
C TYR A 59 -3.52 0.49 9.58
N ALA A 60 -4.80 0.84 9.75
CA ALA A 60 -5.59 1.42 8.68
C ALA A 60 -5.04 2.80 8.28
N ALA A 61 -4.69 3.63 9.27
CA ALA A 61 -4.09 4.93 9.02
C ALA A 61 -2.72 4.81 8.33
N ALA A 62 -1.88 3.86 8.75
CA ALA A 62 -0.59 3.61 8.11
C ALA A 62 -0.73 3.20 6.63
N VAL A 63 -1.67 2.29 6.32
CA VAL A 63 -1.94 1.84 4.96
C VAL A 63 -2.40 3.01 4.09
N GLU A 64 -3.38 3.80 4.53
CA GLU A 64 -3.86 4.94 3.74
C GLU A 64 -2.77 6.00 3.52
N LEU A 65 -1.92 6.27 4.52
CA LEU A 65 -0.81 7.22 4.35
C LEU A 65 0.21 6.76 3.30
N ILE A 66 0.52 5.46 3.26
CA ILE A 66 1.39 4.87 2.23
C ILE A 66 0.71 4.94 0.86
N LEU A 67 -0.59 4.63 0.79
CA LEU A 67 -1.36 4.70 -0.45
C LEU A 67 -1.50 6.13 -0.97
N ASP A 68 -1.68 7.12 -0.11
CA ASP A 68 -1.74 8.53 -0.51
C ASP A 68 -0.45 8.98 -1.18
N TYR A 69 0.70 8.61 -0.60
CA TYR A 69 1.98 8.86 -1.27
C TYR A 69 2.07 8.12 -2.61
N ALA A 70 1.68 6.84 -2.66
CA ALA A 70 1.73 6.05 -3.88
C ALA A 70 0.82 6.63 -4.98
N ARG A 71 -0.39 7.08 -4.65
CA ARG A 71 -1.34 7.73 -5.57
C ARG A 71 -0.73 8.99 -6.17
N MET A 72 -0.13 9.85 -5.33
CA MET A 72 0.54 11.05 -5.81
C MET A 72 1.73 10.72 -6.72
N ALA A 73 2.56 9.75 -6.33
CA ALA A 73 3.78 9.40 -7.04
C ALA A 73 3.53 8.68 -8.38
N THR A 74 2.44 7.93 -8.49
CA THR A 74 2.09 7.11 -9.68
C THR A 74 1.00 7.70 -10.55
N GLY A 75 0.23 8.67 -10.04
CA GLY A 75 -0.96 9.19 -10.73
C GLY A 75 -2.12 8.19 -10.81
N HIS A 76 -2.05 7.06 -10.11
CA HIS A 76 -3.06 5.99 -10.15
C HIS A 76 -3.90 5.98 -8.86
N PRO A 77 -5.22 5.73 -8.93
CA PRO A 77 -6.12 5.80 -7.77
C PRO A 77 -6.05 4.56 -6.85
N LEU A 78 -4.84 4.00 -6.65
CA LEU A 78 -4.58 2.77 -5.87
C LEU A 78 -5.52 2.65 -4.66
N MET A 79 -6.26 1.56 -4.57
CA MET A 79 -7.26 1.34 -3.52
C MET A 79 -6.71 0.37 -2.48
N ALA A 80 -7.01 0.61 -1.20
CA ALA A 80 -6.76 -0.39 -0.18
C ALA A 80 -7.64 -1.62 -0.48
N GLU A 81 -7.03 -2.79 -0.49
CA GLU A 81 -7.81 -4.03 -0.56
C GLU A 81 -8.54 -4.21 0.77
N VAL A 82 -9.87 -4.34 0.71
CA VAL A 82 -10.66 -4.69 1.89
C VAL A 82 -10.33 -6.15 2.23
N PRO A 83 -9.81 -6.46 3.43
CA PRO A 83 -9.49 -7.84 3.79
C PRO A 83 -10.72 -8.74 3.62
N SER A 84 -10.58 -9.81 2.85
CA SER A 84 -11.68 -10.70 2.42
C SER A 84 -12.44 -11.37 3.57
N THR A 85 -11.92 -11.28 4.80
CA THR A 85 -12.56 -11.73 6.03
C THR A 85 -13.74 -10.86 6.46
N LEU A 86 -13.86 -9.61 5.98
CA LEU A 86 -14.99 -8.72 6.26
C LEU A 86 -16.12 -8.83 5.23
N THR A 87 -15.86 -9.38 4.05
CA THR A 87 -16.84 -9.52 2.96
C THR A 87 -17.80 -10.70 3.18
N SER A 88 -17.37 -11.72 3.94
CA SER A 88 -18.18 -12.91 4.24
C SER A 88 -19.35 -12.62 5.20
N SER A 89 -19.21 -11.64 6.10
CA SER A 89 -20.23 -11.25 7.08
C SER A 89 -21.31 -10.31 6.54
N MET A 90 -21.10 -9.66 5.39
CA MET A 90 -22.10 -8.76 4.78
C MET A 90 -23.10 -9.47 3.87
N ASN A 91 -22.88 -10.75 3.55
CA ASN A 91 -23.69 -11.49 2.58
C ASN A 91 -24.78 -12.38 3.22
N LEU A 92 -24.91 -12.38 4.56
CA LEU A 92 -25.90 -13.19 5.29
C LEU A 92 -27.20 -12.45 5.65
N ASP A 93 -27.30 -11.14 5.40
CA ASP A 93 -28.47 -10.34 5.81
C ASP A 93 -29.54 -10.17 4.71
N LEU A 94 -29.35 -10.75 3.51
CA LEU A 94 -30.24 -10.53 2.35
C LEU A 94 -31.05 -11.74 1.87
N GLU A 95 -30.85 -12.95 2.41
CA GLU A 95 -31.56 -14.17 1.95
C GLU A 95 -32.66 -14.67 2.91
N GLY A 96 -33.41 -13.77 3.57
CA GLY A 96 -34.29 -14.21 4.66
C GLY A 96 -35.59 -13.44 4.89
N HIS A 97 -36.21 -12.79 3.90
CA HIS A 97 -37.63 -12.46 4.03
C HIS A 97 -38.33 -12.13 2.71
N THR A 98 -39.06 -13.10 2.16
CA THR A 98 -40.27 -12.82 1.37
C THR A 98 -41.34 -13.85 1.75
N PRO A 99 -42.64 -13.46 1.70
CA PRO A 99 -43.65 -13.77 2.70
C PRO A 99 -44.27 -15.17 2.63
#